data_AF-A0A539D0I3-F1
#
_entry.id   AF-A0A539D0I3-F1
#
_cell.length_a   1.000
_cell.length_b   1.000
_cell.length_c   1.000
_cell.angle_alpha   90.00
_cell.angle_beta   90.00
_cell.angle_gamma   90.00
#
_symmetry.space_group_name_H-M   'P 1'
#
loop_
_entity.id
_entity.type
_entity.pdbx_description
1 polymer ?
#
loop_
_entity_poly.entity_id
_entity_poly.type
_entity_poly.pdbx_seq_one_letter_code
_entity_poly.pdbx_strand_id
1 'polypeptide(L)'
;MSVLMTEYLGTPLSVFHDRDCDLSIIRGKRVAVIGYGSQGRTHALNLRDSDVGGIVVGLKAGSATRAKAEADGFPVLTAGEAAASADVVAVMVSDEAHRDLWREELAPAMQPGAALIFAHGLSVRFGLVEPRPDIDVILASPKGIGPRIRDLYEEGQGVFCLFGVHQDASGGAHALGLSYAAALGCGRKGILETTFAAECESDLFGEQVVLCGGVAELVDAAFMKLVKAGYPPEVAWFECFYEVKLVTDLMYERGVAGAFTRISNTAEYGAYLTGPRIIGEPSRAAMDTVLEEVQSGDFVRRLMADYDAGSPDLLARRKALAGRTIEAVGAHLKAVEPPTPASRTQCSTRLSHTPT
;
A
#
# COMPACT_ATOMS: atom_id res chain seq x y z
N MET A 1 33.17 15.84 -12.29
CA MET A 1 32.36 15.98 -11.06
C MET A 1 31.36 17.10 -11.30
N SER A 2 30.13 16.75 -11.70
CA SER A 2 29.03 17.72 -11.66
C SER A 2 28.65 17.88 -10.19
N VAL A 3 28.99 19.02 -9.62
CA VAL A 3 28.63 19.39 -8.25
C VAL A 3 27.17 19.81 -8.28
N LEU A 4 26.35 19.04 -7.56
CA LEU A 4 25.06 19.39 -6.93
C LEU A 4 24.29 20.52 -7.62
N MET A 5 23.31 20.15 -8.46
CA MET A 5 22.10 20.97 -8.50
C MET A 5 21.51 20.87 -7.09
N THR A 6 21.65 21.94 -6.31
CA THR A 6 20.75 22.19 -5.20
C THR A 6 19.40 22.42 -5.83
N GLU A 7 18.68 21.34 -6.13
CA GLU A 7 17.27 21.42 -6.45
C GLU A 7 16.62 22.19 -5.29
N TYR A 8 15.95 23.28 -5.62
CA TYR A 8 15.21 24.05 -4.63
C TYR A 8 14.12 23.13 -4.09
N LEU A 9 14.37 22.54 -2.92
CA LEU A 9 13.36 21.80 -2.19
C LEU A 9 12.23 22.77 -1.87
N GLY A 10 11.01 22.42 -2.30
CA GLY A 10 9.82 23.18 -1.96
C GLY A 10 9.60 23.26 -0.45
N THR A 11 8.61 24.05 -0.03
CA THR A 11 8.22 24.11 1.38
C THR A 11 7.87 22.70 1.88
N PRO A 12 8.44 22.25 3.01
CA PRO A 12 8.09 20.96 3.59
C PRO A 12 6.59 20.86 3.85
N LEU A 13 6.04 19.65 3.72
CA LEU A 13 4.64 19.39 4.05
C LEU A 13 4.38 19.65 5.54
N SER A 14 3.17 20.11 5.86
CA SER A 14 2.69 20.14 7.24
C SER A 14 2.72 18.73 7.83
N VAL A 15 3.19 18.61 9.07
CA VAL A 15 3.28 17.34 9.79
C VAL A 15 2.46 17.44 11.07
N PHE A 16 1.55 16.48 11.25
CA PHE A 16 0.72 16.34 12.44
C PHE A 16 1.08 15.07 13.21
N HIS A 17 0.99 15.14 14.52
CA HIS A 17 1.17 14.02 15.45
C HIS A 17 -0.08 13.81 16.30
N ASP A 18 -0.07 12.79 17.16
CA ASP A 18 -1.20 12.49 18.07
C ASP A 18 -1.63 13.71 18.89
N ARG A 19 -0.68 14.55 19.31
CA ARG A 19 -0.95 15.79 20.07
C ARG A 19 -1.74 16.85 19.29
N ASP A 20 -1.71 16.77 17.97
CA ASP A 20 -2.36 17.71 17.06
C ASP A 20 -3.72 17.17 16.59
N CYS A 21 -4.10 15.97 17.04
CA CYS A 21 -5.31 15.26 16.61
C CYS A 21 -6.28 15.06 17.79
N ASP A 22 -7.58 15.10 17.52
CA ASP A 22 -8.62 14.81 18.51
C ASP A 22 -9.32 13.48 18.17
N LEU A 23 -8.98 12.41 18.88
CA LEU A 23 -9.59 11.09 18.69
C LEU A 23 -11.08 11.05 19.06
N SER A 24 -11.59 11.99 19.87
CA SER A 24 -13.01 12.01 20.23
C SER A 24 -13.92 12.19 19.01
N ILE A 25 -13.40 12.83 17.94
CA ILE A 25 -14.13 13.05 16.69
C ILE A 25 -14.48 11.72 16.03
N ILE A 26 -13.50 10.88 15.68
CA ILE A 26 -13.77 9.59 15.01
C ILE A 26 -14.43 8.57 15.95
N ARG A 27 -14.11 8.61 17.25
CA ARG A 27 -14.77 7.74 18.25
C ARG A 27 -16.27 8.00 18.37
N GLY A 28 -16.70 9.23 18.09
CA GLY A 28 -18.11 9.62 18.04
C GLY A 28 -18.84 9.27 16.74
N LYS A 29 -18.19 8.63 15.76
CA LYS A 29 -18.77 8.29 14.46
C LYS A 29 -19.06 6.80 14.32
N ARG A 30 -20.08 6.48 13.53
CA ARG A 30 -20.27 5.15 12.95
C ARG A 30 -19.45 5.03 11.67
N VAL A 31 -18.60 4.02 11.60
CA VAL A 31 -17.64 3.80 10.51
C VAL A 31 -17.99 2.52 9.76
N ALA A 32 -18.23 2.64 8.46
CA ALA A 32 -18.30 1.51 7.55
C ALA A 32 -16.93 1.31 6.88
N VAL A 33 -16.29 0.16 7.11
CA VAL A 33 -15.08 -0.24 6.37
C VAL A 33 -15.51 -1.15 5.22
N ILE A 34 -15.40 -0.66 3.99
CA ILE A 34 -15.83 -1.38 2.79
C ILE A 34 -14.66 -2.17 2.24
N GLY A 35 -14.72 -3.50 2.34
CA GLY A 35 -13.60 -4.40 2.03
C GLY A 35 -12.85 -4.85 3.29
N TYR A 36 -12.39 -6.10 3.26
CA TYR A 36 -11.71 -6.74 4.40
C TYR A 36 -10.48 -7.53 3.96
N GLY A 37 -9.74 -6.94 3.00
CA GLY A 37 -8.45 -7.42 2.55
C GLY A 37 -7.30 -6.97 3.48
N SER A 38 -6.13 -6.73 2.88
CA SER A 38 -4.92 -6.27 3.58
C SER A 38 -5.15 -4.97 4.36
N GLN A 39 -5.58 -3.90 3.68
CA GLN A 39 -5.84 -2.60 4.30
C GLN A 39 -7.15 -2.61 5.12
N GLY A 40 -8.25 -3.12 4.56
CA GLY A 40 -9.54 -3.12 5.24
C GLY A 40 -9.54 -3.79 6.61
N ARG A 41 -8.92 -4.97 6.74
CA ARG A 41 -8.76 -5.63 8.04
C ARG A 41 -7.91 -4.80 9.01
N THR A 42 -6.80 -4.25 8.52
CA THR A 42 -5.88 -3.44 9.32
C THR A 42 -6.57 -2.20 9.87
N HIS A 43 -7.29 -1.47 9.02
CA HIS A 43 -8.03 -0.28 9.41
C HIS A 43 -9.11 -0.61 10.43
N ALA A 44 -9.95 -1.62 10.18
CA ALA A 44 -11.01 -2.00 11.11
C ALA A 44 -10.47 -2.37 12.50
N LEU A 45 -9.39 -3.16 12.56
CA LEU A 45 -8.77 -3.57 13.82
C LEU A 45 -8.13 -2.39 14.57
N ASN A 46 -7.38 -1.53 13.86
CA ASN A 46 -6.74 -0.38 14.51
C ASN A 46 -7.77 0.64 14.98
N LEU A 47 -8.85 0.88 14.23
CA LEU A 47 -9.95 1.74 14.65
C LEU A 47 -10.62 1.20 15.91
N ARG A 48 -10.92 -0.11 15.95
CA ARG A 48 -11.52 -0.77 17.13
C ARG A 48 -10.62 -0.61 18.35
N ASP A 49 -9.33 -0.88 18.20
CA ASP A 49 -8.35 -0.81 19.29
C ASP A 49 -8.04 0.64 19.69
N SER A 50 -8.43 1.62 18.88
CA SER A 50 -8.48 3.06 19.19
C SER A 50 -9.83 3.51 19.78
N ASP A 51 -10.66 2.58 20.27
CA ASP A 51 -11.97 2.80 20.90
C ASP A 51 -13.07 3.36 19.97
N VAL A 52 -12.96 3.16 18.66
CA VAL A 52 -14.07 3.44 17.74
C VAL A 52 -15.09 2.32 17.85
N GLY A 53 -16.20 2.57 18.57
CA GLY A 53 -17.18 1.54 18.88
C GLY A 53 -18.17 1.20 17.76
N GLY A 54 -18.41 2.14 16.84
CA GLY A 54 -19.44 2.01 15.79
C GLY A 54 -18.94 1.44 14.47
N ILE A 55 -18.19 0.34 14.46
CA ILE A 55 -17.59 -0.21 13.22
C ILE A 55 -18.45 -1.32 12.62
N VAL A 56 -18.72 -1.22 11.32
CA VAL A 56 -19.33 -2.28 10.49
C VAL A 56 -18.47 -2.54 9.27
N VAL A 57 -18.41 -3.79 8.83
CA VAL A 57 -17.65 -4.18 7.62
C VAL A 57 -18.61 -4.45 6.47
N GLY A 58 -18.45 -3.71 5.37
CA GLY A 58 -19.23 -3.87 4.15
C GLY A 58 -18.54 -4.82 3.16
N LEU A 59 -19.18 -5.92 2.81
CA LEU A 59 -18.66 -6.93 1.87
C LEU A 59 -19.75 -7.46 0.94
N LYS A 60 -19.36 -7.83 -0.29
CA LYS A 60 -20.23 -8.59 -1.20
C LYS A 60 -20.77 -9.84 -0.49
N ALA A 61 -22.02 -10.21 -0.75
CA ALA A 61 -22.68 -11.31 -0.07
C ALA A 61 -21.91 -12.65 -0.13
N GLY A 62 -21.26 -12.93 -1.27
CA GLY A 62 -20.41 -14.10 -1.50
C GLY A 62 -18.92 -13.88 -1.24
N SER A 63 -18.50 -12.80 -0.58
CA SER A 63 -17.08 -12.55 -0.32
C SER A 63 -16.46 -13.63 0.58
N ALA A 64 -15.30 -14.16 0.18
CA ALA A 64 -14.55 -15.13 0.96
C ALA A 64 -14.05 -14.57 2.31
N THR A 65 -13.99 -13.24 2.48
CA THR A 65 -13.50 -12.60 3.70
C THR A 65 -14.58 -12.34 4.75
N ARG A 66 -15.86 -12.66 4.50
CA ARG A 66 -16.95 -12.42 5.49
C ARG A 66 -16.71 -13.19 6.79
N ALA A 67 -16.45 -14.49 6.69
CA ALA A 67 -16.17 -15.33 7.85
C ALA A 67 -14.95 -14.83 8.65
N LYS A 68 -13.96 -14.23 7.98
CA LYS A 68 -12.80 -13.64 8.65
C LYS A 68 -13.17 -12.38 9.43
N ALA A 69 -13.95 -11.48 8.85
CA ALA A 69 -14.43 -10.28 9.53
C ALA A 69 -15.32 -10.61 10.74
N GLU A 70 -16.20 -11.60 10.60
CA GLU A 70 -17.05 -12.10 11.69
C GLU A 70 -16.21 -12.73 12.81
N ALA A 71 -15.20 -13.54 12.46
CA ALA A 71 -14.28 -14.15 13.43
C ALA A 71 -13.42 -13.10 14.16
N ASP A 72 -13.08 -12.00 13.51
CA ASP A 72 -12.41 -10.85 14.12
C ASP A 72 -13.39 -9.96 14.94
N GLY A 73 -14.68 -10.33 15.01
CA GLY A 73 -15.69 -9.72 15.87
C GLY A 73 -16.47 -8.56 15.26
N PHE A 74 -16.41 -8.36 13.94
CA PHE A 74 -17.13 -7.27 13.28
C PHE A 74 -18.50 -7.71 12.76
N PRO A 75 -19.55 -6.86 12.89
CA PRO A 75 -20.77 -7.01 12.11
C PRO A 75 -20.46 -6.88 10.62
N VAL A 76 -21.07 -7.75 9.80
CA VAL A 76 -20.85 -7.77 8.35
C VAL A 76 -22.16 -7.54 7.62
N LEU A 77 -22.19 -6.53 6.75
CA LEU A 77 -23.32 -6.18 5.88
C LEU A 77 -22.87 -6.13 4.41
N THR A 78 -23.80 -5.89 3.49
CA THR A 78 -23.43 -5.44 2.13
C THR A 78 -22.85 -4.03 2.18
N ALA A 79 -22.16 -3.58 1.12
CA ALA A 79 -21.53 -2.27 1.14
C ALA A 79 -22.57 -1.15 1.18
N GLY A 80 -23.68 -1.29 0.44
CA GLY A 80 -24.80 -0.35 0.50
C GLY A 80 -25.46 -0.26 1.89
N GLU A 81 -25.74 -1.40 2.52
CA GLU A 81 -26.31 -1.42 3.89
C GLU A 81 -25.37 -0.81 4.93
N ALA A 82 -24.09 -1.14 4.86
CA ALA A 82 -23.08 -0.54 5.73
C ALA A 82 -23.02 0.99 5.55
N ALA A 83 -22.95 1.46 4.29
CA ALA A 83 -22.88 2.87 3.95
C ALA A 83 -24.13 3.66 4.37
N ALA A 84 -25.33 3.07 4.25
CA ALA A 84 -26.58 3.70 4.67
C ALA A 84 -26.63 4.01 6.18
N SER A 85 -25.86 3.26 6.97
CA SER A 85 -25.83 3.33 8.44
C SER A 85 -24.56 3.98 8.99
N ALA A 86 -23.72 4.60 8.15
CA ALA A 86 -22.44 5.14 8.57
C ALA A 86 -22.36 6.66 8.40
N ASP A 87 -21.60 7.28 9.30
CA ASP A 87 -21.24 8.69 9.21
C ASP A 87 -19.90 8.85 8.46
N VAL A 88 -19.08 7.79 8.46
CA VAL A 88 -17.81 7.67 7.74
C VAL A 88 -17.79 6.36 6.97
N VAL A 89 -17.55 6.42 5.66
CA VAL A 89 -17.39 5.26 4.79
C VAL A 89 -15.94 5.22 4.31
N ALA A 90 -15.18 4.22 4.76
CA ALA A 90 -13.79 4.01 4.37
C ALA A 90 -13.69 2.90 3.32
N VAL A 91 -13.29 3.25 2.09
CA VAL A 91 -13.23 2.33 0.96
C VAL A 91 -11.86 1.66 0.88
N MET A 92 -11.84 0.34 1.07
CA MET A 92 -10.65 -0.51 1.22
C MET A 92 -10.73 -1.78 0.35
N VAL A 93 -11.46 -1.70 -0.76
CA VAL A 93 -11.41 -2.69 -1.85
C VAL A 93 -10.33 -2.29 -2.85
N SER A 94 -10.19 -3.03 -3.95
CA SER A 94 -9.24 -2.66 -5.00
C SER A 94 -9.74 -1.45 -5.81
N ASP A 95 -8.82 -0.59 -6.25
CA ASP A 95 -9.14 0.72 -6.84
C ASP A 95 -10.01 0.62 -8.10
N GLU A 96 -9.77 -0.39 -8.93
CA GLU A 96 -10.54 -0.64 -10.15
C GLU A 96 -12.01 -1.00 -9.86
N ALA A 97 -12.29 -1.55 -8.67
CA ALA A 97 -13.65 -1.86 -8.24
C ALA A 97 -14.42 -0.62 -7.73
N HIS A 98 -13.75 0.49 -7.43
CA HIS A 98 -14.39 1.69 -6.87
C HIS A 98 -15.45 2.28 -7.79
N ARG A 99 -15.24 2.26 -9.12
CA ARG A 99 -16.18 2.80 -10.11
C ARG A 99 -17.58 2.19 -9.98
N ASP A 100 -17.63 0.86 -9.94
CA ASP A 100 -18.88 0.12 -9.92
C ASP A 100 -19.48 0.10 -8.51
N LEU A 101 -18.64 -0.09 -7.48
CA LEU A 101 -19.03 0.00 -6.08
C LEU A 101 -19.68 1.34 -5.73
N TRP A 102 -19.08 2.46 -6.18
CA TRP A 102 -19.62 3.79 -5.97
C TRP A 102 -20.99 3.94 -6.63
N ARG A 103 -21.08 3.65 -7.93
CA ARG A 103 -22.30 3.81 -8.71
C ARG A 103 -23.46 2.97 -8.19
N GLU A 104 -23.18 1.72 -7.82
CA GLU A 104 -24.23 0.73 -7.57
C GLU A 104 -24.63 0.66 -6.09
N GLU A 105 -23.69 0.87 -5.16
CA GLU A 105 -23.95 0.64 -3.74
C GLU A 105 -23.75 1.88 -2.87
N LEU A 106 -22.67 2.65 -3.06
CA LEU A 106 -22.33 3.74 -2.11
C LEU A 106 -23.06 5.04 -2.40
N ALA A 107 -22.99 5.56 -3.63
CA ALA A 107 -23.62 6.82 -4.02
C ALA A 107 -25.12 6.91 -3.69
N PRO A 108 -25.95 5.86 -3.94
CA PRO A 108 -27.37 5.91 -3.59
C PRO A 108 -27.65 5.69 -2.09
N ALA A 109 -26.73 5.06 -1.34
CA ALA A 109 -26.97 4.68 0.04
C ALA A 109 -26.43 5.68 1.08
N MET A 110 -25.31 6.35 0.77
CA MET A 110 -24.64 7.25 1.73
C MET A 110 -25.53 8.42 2.15
N GLN A 111 -25.51 8.70 3.46
CA GLN A 111 -26.26 9.81 4.05
C GLN A 111 -25.66 11.17 3.64
N PRO A 112 -26.48 12.22 3.47
CA PRO A 112 -25.98 13.59 3.36
C PRO A 112 -25.12 13.98 4.56
N GLY A 113 -24.01 14.67 4.32
CA GLY A 113 -23.04 15.07 5.34
C GLY A 113 -22.14 13.94 5.86
N ALA A 114 -22.23 12.73 5.30
CA ALA A 114 -21.27 11.66 5.59
C ALA A 114 -19.89 11.98 4.99
N ALA A 115 -18.85 11.30 5.47
CA ALA A 115 -17.51 11.37 4.91
C ALA A 115 -17.15 10.10 4.14
N LEU A 116 -16.50 10.27 2.98
CA LEU A 116 -15.93 9.21 2.16
C LEU A 116 -14.40 9.25 2.30
N ILE A 117 -13.81 8.16 2.79
CA ILE A 117 -12.36 8.04 2.98
C ILE A 117 -11.78 7.03 2.01
N PHE A 118 -10.70 7.41 1.32
CA PHE A 118 -9.88 6.51 0.52
C PHE A 118 -8.48 6.34 1.13
N ALA A 119 -7.88 5.17 0.92
CA ALA A 119 -6.46 4.93 1.24
C ALA A 119 -5.52 5.24 0.07
N HIS A 120 -6.07 5.54 -1.11
CA HIS A 120 -5.33 5.90 -2.31
C HIS A 120 -6.16 6.87 -3.17
N GLY A 121 -5.51 7.84 -3.79
CA GLY A 121 -6.17 8.94 -4.48
C GLY A 121 -6.71 8.63 -5.88
N LEU A 122 -6.39 7.45 -6.45
CA LEU A 122 -6.65 7.10 -7.86
C LEU A 122 -8.08 7.37 -8.31
N SER A 123 -9.06 6.90 -7.55
CA SER A 123 -10.45 6.96 -8.00
C SER A 123 -10.99 8.38 -8.12
N VAL A 124 -10.55 9.28 -7.25
CA VAL A 124 -10.91 10.71 -7.32
C VAL A 124 -10.04 11.42 -8.34
N ARG A 125 -8.73 11.14 -8.37
CA ARG A 125 -7.77 11.78 -9.28
C ARG A 125 -8.15 11.61 -10.76
N PHE A 126 -8.63 10.43 -11.12
CA PHE A 126 -8.96 10.06 -12.51
C PHE A 126 -10.46 9.92 -12.77
N GLY A 127 -11.32 10.40 -11.86
CA GLY A 127 -12.78 10.46 -12.08
C GLY A 127 -13.48 9.10 -12.18
N LEU A 128 -12.92 8.04 -11.58
CA LEU A 128 -13.63 6.77 -11.43
C LEU A 128 -14.78 6.90 -10.42
N VAL A 129 -14.60 7.79 -9.45
CA VAL A 129 -15.60 8.20 -8.48
C VAL A 129 -15.76 9.71 -8.58
N GLU A 130 -16.99 10.14 -8.87
CA GLU A 130 -17.42 11.53 -8.78
C GLU A 130 -18.26 11.69 -7.51
N PRO A 131 -17.69 12.20 -6.42
CA PRO A 131 -18.40 12.35 -5.15
C PRO A 131 -19.58 13.31 -5.28
N ARG A 132 -20.65 13.06 -4.52
CA ARG A 132 -21.76 14.00 -4.41
C ARG A 132 -21.29 15.28 -3.69
N PRO A 133 -21.87 16.46 -3.96
CA PRO A 133 -21.44 17.73 -3.34
C PRO A 133 -21.78 17.85 -1.85
N ASP A 134 -22.60 16.96 -1.30
CA ASP A 134 -23.11 16.99 0.07
C ASP A 134 -22.29 16.15 1.06
N ILE A 135 -21.17 15.56 0.66
CA ILE A 135 -20.34 14.68 1.50
C ILE A 135 -18.90 15.20 1.63
N ASP A 136 -18.19 14.81 2.68
CA ASP A 136 -16.75 15.07 2.78
C ASP A 136 -15.97 14.00 2.01
N VAL A 137 -14.81 14.36 1.44
CA VAL A 137 -13.96 13.43 0.68
C VAL A 137 -12.52 13.58 1.15
N ILE A 138 -12.00 12.52 1.77
CA ILE A 138 -10.75 12.52 2.52
C ILE A 138 -9.84 11.40 2.03
N LEU A 139 -8.56 11.69 1.95
CA LEU A 139 -7.49 10.72 1.76
C LEU A 139 -6.81 10.48 3.11
N ALA A 140 -6.71 9.22 3.51
CA ALA A 140 -5.89 8.78 4.63
C ALA A 140 -5.12 7.54 4.19
N SER A 141 -3.88 7.74 3.75
CA SER A 141 -3.02 6.72 3.13
C SER A 141 -1.82 6.39 4.03
N PRO A 142 -1.97 5.44 4.98
CA PRO A 142 -0.84 4.88 5.72
C PRO A 142 0.16 4.24 4.77
N LYS A 143 1.41 4.70 4.80
CA LYS A 143 2.47 4.24 3.90
C LYS A 143 3.08 2.94 4.45
N GLY A 144 2.54 1.83 3.98
CA GLY A 144 2.99 0.49 4.32
C GLY A 144 2.04 -0.60 3.84
N ILE A 145 2.49 -1.85 3.98
CA ILE A 145 1.68 -3.03 3.66
C ILE A 145 0.76 -3.32 4.86
N GLY A 146 -0.55 -3.46 4.64
CA GLY A 146 -1.58 -3.62 5.69
C GLY A 146 -1.17 -4.46 6.91
N PRO A 147 -0.89 -5.77 6.77
CA PRO A 147 -0.44 -6.61 7.87
C PRO A 147 0.74 -6.04 8.66
N ARG A 148 1.74 -5.43 8.00
CA ARG A 148 2.87 -4.85 8.70
C ARG A 148 2.48 -3.57 9.45
N ILE A 149 1.56 -2.77 8.92
CA ILE A 149 0.97 -1.63 9.63
C ILE A 149 0.26 -2.13 10.91
N ARG A 150 -0.47 -3.24 10.83
CA ARG A 150 -1.12 -3.85 11.99
C ARG A 150 -0.10 -4.29 13.05
N ASP A 151 0.93 -5.03 12.66
CA ASP A 151 1.97 -5.49 13.59
C ASP A 151 2.63 -4.29 14.31
N LEU A 152 3.01 -3.26 13.55
CA LEU A 152 3.60 -2.03 14.10
C LEU A 152 2.64 -1.32 15.07
N TYR A 153 1.34 -1.29 14.76
CA TYR A 153 0.34 -0.71 15.65
C TYR A 153 0.27 -1.45 16.99
N GLU A 154 0.26 -2.79 16.97
CA GLU A 154 0.24 -3.65 18.16
C GLU A 154 1.54 -3.54 18.98
N GLU A 155 2.67 -3.30 18.30
CA GLU A 155 3.97 -2.97 18.92
C GLU A 155 4.01 -1.55 19.53
N GLY A 156 2.92 -0.78 19.46
CA GLY A 156 2.85 0.61 19.94
C GLY A 156 3.53 1.63 19.03
N GLN A 157 3.97 1.20 17.84
CA GLN A 157 4.54 2.06 16.80
C GLN A 157 3.45 2.57 15.84
N GLY A 158 3.86 3.37 14.86
CA GLY A 158 3.01 3.88 13.79
C GLY A 158 3.77 3.93 12.46
N VAL A 159 3.02 4.16 11.38
CA VAL A 159 3.57 4.42 10.05
C VAL A 159 3.31 5.87 9.65
N PHE A 160 4.10 6.40 8.72
CA PHE A 160 3.76 7.68 8.12
C PHE A 160 2.45 7.57 7.36
N CYS A 161 1.64 8.62 7.38
CA CYS A 161 0.42 8.71 6.58
C CYS A 161 0.49 9.91 5.67
N LEU A 162 0.14 9.74 4.40
CA LEU A 162 -0.22 10.85 3.54
C LEU A 162 -1.71 11.14 3.71
N PHE A 163 -2.03 12.40 3.98
CA PHE A 163 -3.37 12.86 4.31
C PHE A 163 -3.77 13.99 3.37
N GLY A 164 -5.03 14.06 2.97
CA GLY A 164 -5.52 15.18 2.16
C GLY A 164 -7.04 15.30 2.17
N VAL A 165 -7.55 16.50 1.90
CA VAL A 165 -8.98 16.78 1.76
C VAL A 165 -9.25 17.19 0.32
N HIS A 166 -10.10 16.45 -0.37
CA HIS A 166 -10.57 16.80 -1.72
C HIS A 166 -11.82 17.69 -1.67
N GLN A 167 -12.74 17.37 -0.75
CA GLN A 167 -14.00 18.09 -0.57
C GLN A 167 -14.31 18.19 0.92
N ASP A 168 -14.65 19.39 1.39
CA ASP A 168 -15.07 19.68 2.76
C ASP A 168 -16.46 20.33 2.74
N ALA A 169 -17.49 19.49 2.64
CA ALA A 169 -18.89 19.93 2.61
C ALA A 169 -19.39 20.31 4.01
N SER A 170 -18.83 19.68 5.06
CA SER A 170 -19.22 19.91 6.45
C SER A 170 -18.48 21.07 7.13
N GLY A 171 -17.31 21.46 6.62
CA GLY A 171 -16.35 22.36 7.28
C GLY A 171 -15.52 21.65 8.36
N GLY A 172 -15.63 20.33 8.47
CA GLY A 172 -14.97 19.49 9.48
C GLY A 172 -14.13 18.35 8.89
N ALA A 173 -14.03 18.23 7.55
CA ALA A 173 -13.34 17.13 6.90
C ALA A 173 -11.88 17.01 7.33
N HIS A 174 -11.20 18.15 7.50
CA HIS A 174 -9.80 18.18 7.91
C HIS A 174 -9.59 17.57 9.31
N ALA A 175 -10.36 18.01 10.30
CA ALA A 175 -10.27 17.51 11.67
C ALA A 175 -10.67 16.02 11.77
N LEU A 176 -11.72 15.62 11.03
CA LEU A 176 -12.15 14.22 10.95
C LEU A 176 -11.06 13.32 10.34
N GLY A 177 -10.43 13.76 9.25
CA GLY A 177 -9.39 12.98 8.59
C GLY A 177 -8.12 12.81 9.43
N LEU A 178 -7.68 13.85 10.13
CA LEU A 178 -6.60 13.75 11.11
C LEU A 178 -6.96 12.81 12.26
N SER A 179 -8.18 12.92 12.80
CA SER A 179 -8.69 12.02 13.83
C SER A 179 -8.68 10.55 13.39
N TYR A 180 -9.15 10.28 12.17
CA TYR A 180 -9.15 8.96 11.56
C TYR A 180 -7.72 8.42 11.38
N ALA A 181 -6.81 9.21 10.79
CA ALA A 181 -5.42 8.80 10.60
C ALA A 181 -4.68 8.55 11.94
N ALA A 182 -4.92 9.37 12.96
CA ALA A 182 -4.39 9.16 14.30
C ALA A 182 -4.93 7.86 14.93
N ALA A 183 -6.22 7.55 14.75
CA ALA A 183 -6.80 6.29 15.20
C ALA A 183 -6.21 5.05 14.50
N LEU A 184 -5.59 5.21 13.34
CA LEU A 184 -4.81 4.15 12.69
C LEU A 184 -3.38 4.00 13.25
N GLY A 185 -3.01 4.84 14.21
CA GLY A 185 -1.68 4.91 14.82
C GLY A 185 -0.69 5.81 14.07
N CYS A 186 -1.11 6.49 13.01
CA CYS A 186 -0.19 7.26 12.16
C CYS A 186 0.37 8.50 12.87
N GLY A 187 -0.38 9.12 13.78
CA GLY A 187 0.09 10.28 14.54
C GLY A 187 1.28 9.97 15.48
N ARG A 188 1.51 8.69 15.82
CA ARG A 188 2.70 8.22 16.55
C ARG A 188 3.99 8.41 15.75
N LYS A 189 3.89 8.45 14.41
CA LYS A 189 5.03 8.59 13.49
C LYS A 189 5.02 9.94 12.78
N GLY A 190 3.89 10.30 12.18
CA GLY A 190 3.68 11.57 11.48
C GLY A 190 2.62 11.43 10.38
N ILE A 191 1.70 12.38 10.33
CA ILE A 191 0.68 12.51 9.29
C ILE A 191 1.07 13.73 8.44
N LEU A 192 1.34 13.54 7.16
CA LEU A 192 1.83 14.56 6.25
C LEU A 192 0.70 14.98 5.30
N GLU A 193 0.41 16.27 5.27
CA GLU A 193 -0.65 16.82 4.43
C GLU A 193 -0.21 16.98 2.97
N THR A 194 -1.04 16.51 2.05
CA THR A 194 -0.80 16.48 0.60
C THR A 194 -2.13 16.56 -0.16
N THR A 195 -2.08 16.41 -1.48
CA THR A 195 -3.28 16.35 -2.33
C THR A 195 -3.51 14.94 -2.85
N PHE A 196 -4.74 14.64 -3.26
CA PHE A 196 -5.08 13.39 -3.95
C PHE A 196 -4.23 13.16 -5.21
N ALA A 197 -3.89 14.22 -5.93
CA ALA A 197 -3.04 14.12 -7.12
C ALA A 197 -1.61 13.74 -6.77
N ALA A 198 -0.98 14.47 -5.83
CA ALA A 198 0.40 14.19 -5.45
C ALA A 198 0.53 12.79 -4.82
N GLU A 199 -0.40 12.39 -3.95
CA GLU A 199 -0.37 11.04 -3.40
C GLU A 199 -0.55 9.98 -4.49
N CYS A 200 -1.58 10.11 -5.33
CA CYS A 200 -1.86 9.08 -6.33
C CYS A 200 -0.71 8.92 -7.34
N GLU A 201 -0.24 10.03 -7.92
CA GLU A 201 0.78 10.01 -8.94
C GLU A 201 2.12 9.50 -8.40
N SER A 202 2.51 9.93 -7.19
CA SER A 202 3.76 9.47 -6.56
C SER A 202 3.70 8.02 -6.11
N ASP A 203 2.56 7.54 -5.61
CA ASP A 203 2.37 6.16 -5.18
C ASP A 203 2.43 5.21 -6.39
N LEU A 204 1.65 5.49 -7.45
CA LEU A 204 1.67 4.75 -8.72
C LEU A 204 3.06 4.72 -9.37
N PHE A 205 3.75 5.87 -9.38
CA PHE A 205 5.11 5.93 -9.90
C PHE A 205 6.07 5.10 -9.05
N GLY A 206 6.01 5.25 -7.73
CA GLY A 206 6.88 4.56 -6.79
C GLY A 206 6.76 3.04 -6.87
N GLU A 207 5.53 2.51 -6.94
CA GLU A 207 5.31 1.07 -7.07
C GLU A 207 5.80 0.50 -8.40
N GLN A 208 5.58 1.22 -9.51
CA GLN A 208 5.98 0.77 -10.84
C GLN A 208 7.51 0.80 -11.01
N VAL A 209 8.15 1.88 -10.56
CA VAL A 209 9.56 2.15 -10.85
C VAL A 209 10.51 1.58 -9.80
N VAL A 210 10.09 1.49 -8.54
CA VAL A 210 10.96 1.10 -7.42
C VAL A 210 10.39 -0.07 -6.65
N LEU A 211 9.28 0.13 -5.93
CA LEU A 211 8.88 -0.73 -4.81
C LEU A 211 8.45 -2.13 -5.25
N CYS A 212 7.81 -2.24 -6.43
CA CYS A 212 7.32 -3.51 -6.96
C CYS A 212 8.04 -3.85 -8.27
N GLY A 213 7.83 -3.07 -9.33
CA GLY A 213 8.36 -3.38 -10.66
C GLY A 213 9.89 -3.35 -10.71
N GLY A 214 10.48 -2.22 -10.29
CA GLY A 214 11.94 -2.03 -10.32
C GLY A 214 12.72 -3.07 -9.53
N VAL A 215 12.41 -3.26 -8.25
CA VAL A 215 13.10 -4.23 -7.40
C VAL A 215 12.93 -5.66 -7.93
N ALA A 216 11.71 -6.07 -8.29
CA ALA A 216 11.47 -7.44 -8.78
C ALA A 216 12.26 -7.75 -10.06
N GLU A 217 12.27 -6.81 -11.02
CA GLU A 217 12.99 -7.00 -12.29
C GLU A 217 14.50 -6.89 -12.14
N LEU A 218 15.01 -5.97 -11.30
CA LEU A 218 16.45 -5.86 -11.04
C LEU A 218 16.99 -7.16 -10.44
N VAL A 219 16.29 -7.68 -9.43
CA VAL A 219 16.67 -8.90 -8.72
C VAL A 219 16.61 -10.12 -9.65
N ASP A 220 15.49 -10.34 -10.36
CA ASP A 220 15.35 -11.48 -11.25
C ASP A 220 16.36 -11.43 -12.42
N ALA A 221 16.57 -10.24 -13.01
CA ALA A 221 17.54 -10.08 -14.08
C ALA A 221 18.97 -10.39 -13.62
N ALA A 222 19.40 -9.86 -12.47
CA ALA A 222 20.72 -10.13 -11.90
C ALA A 222 20.90 -11.61 -11.55
N PHE A 223 19.91 -12.20 -10.87
CA PHE A 223 19.85 -13.62 -10.56
C PHE A 223 20.02 -14.49 -11.82
N MET A 224 19.21 -14.23 -12.85
CA MET A 224 19.25 -15.00 -14.10
C MET A 224 20.55 -14.81 -14.88
N LYS A 225 21.25 -13.67 -14.75
CA LYS A 225 22.58 -13.49 -15.35
C LYS A 225 23.61 -14.41 -14.70
N LEU A 226 23.61 -14.54 -13.37
CA LEU A 226 24.49 -15.46 -12.67
C LEU A 226 24.16 -16.92 -13.00
N VAL A 227 22.88 -17.31 -12.96
CA VAL A 227 22.47 -18.67 -13.32
C VAL A 227 22.89 -19.03 -14.75
N LYS A 228 22.68 -18.13 -15.72
CA LYS A 228 23.10 -18.35 -17.12
C LYS A 228 24.61 -18.40 -17.31
N ALA A 229 25.38 -17.77 -16.42
CA ALA A 229 26.84 -17.84 -16.41
C ALA A 229 27.37 -19.12 -15.73
N GLY A 230 26.49 -19.99 -15.21
CA GLY A 230 26.86 -21.28 -14.62
C GLY A 230 27.10 -21.26 -13.11
N TYR A 231 26.77 -20.15 -12.43
CA TYR A 231 26.82 -20.11 -10.96
C TYR A 231 25.67 -20.94 -10.37
N PRO A 232 25.87 -21.58 -9.19
CA PRO A 232 24.79 -22.26 -8.49
C PRO A 232 23.60 -21.33 -8.23
N PRO A 233 22.35 -21.74 -8.50
CA PRO A 233 21.18 -20.89 -8.29
C PRO A 233 21.03 -20.42 -6.84
N GLU A 234 21.39 -21.23 -5.86
CA GLU A 234 21.33 -20.86 -4.44
C GLU A 234 22.28 -19.70 -4.13
N VAL A 235 23.50 -19.73 -4.68
CA VAL A 235 24.47 -18.63 -4.54
C VAL A 235 23.93 -17.37 -5.20
N ALA A 236 23.41 -17.47 -6.43
CA ALA A 236 22.79 -16.34 -7.10
C ALA A 236 21.59 -15.77 -6.31
N TRP A 237 20.82 -16.63 -5.67
CA TRP A 237 19.68 -16.22 -4.84
C TRP A 237 20.12 -15.44 -3.60
N PHE A 238 21.18 -15.90 -2.91
CA PHE A 238 21.74 -15.17 -1.78
C PHE A 238 22.23 -13.77 -2.20
N GLU A 239 23.05 -13.71 -3.24
CA GLU A 239 23.69 -12.48 -3.71
C GLU A 239 22.70 -11.46 -4.31
N CYS A 240 21.65 -11.94 -5.01
CA CYS A 240 20.74 -11.05 -5.73
C CYS A 240 19.40 -10.81 -5.05
N PHE A 241 18.94 -11.69 -4.14
CA PHE A 241 17.65 -11.58 -3.47
C PHE A 241 17.78 -11.44 -1.95
N TYR A 242 18.46 -12.38 -1.28
CA TYR A 242 18.53 -12.40 0.19
C TYR A 242 19.18 -11.14 0.77
N GLU A 243 20.34 -10.76 0.24
CA GLU A 243 21.11 -9.63 0.77
C GLU A 243 20.46 -8.28 0.48
N VAL A 244 19.50 -8.21 -0.46
CA VAL A 244 18.72 -6.99 -0.71
C VAL A 244 18.07 -6.52 0.59
N LYS A 245 17.47 -7.43 1.37
CA LYS A 245 16.88 -7.08 2.67
C LYS A 245 17.90 -6.41 3.59
N LEU A 246 19.09 -6.99 3.73
CA LEU A 246 20.12 -6.51 4.65
C LEU A 246 20.60 -5.11 4.27
N VAL A 247 20.82 -4.89 2.97
CA VAL A 247 21.23 -3.59 2.44
C VAL A 247 20.11 -2.56 2.60
N THR A 248 18.86 -2.92 2.32
CA THR A 248 17.71 -2.00 2.47
C THR A 248 17.45 -1.66 3.93
N ASP A 249 17.60 -2.60 4.86
CA ASP A 249 17.45 -2.33 6.30
C ASP A 249 18.53 -1.33 6.75
N LEU A 250 19.78 -1.53 6.33
CA LEU A 250 20.89 -0.64 6.66
C LEU A 250 20.70 0.77 6.06
N MET A 251 20.21 0.86 4.82
CA MET A 251 19.86 2.13 4.19
C MET A 251 18.68 2.82 4.89
N TYR A 252 17.69 2.06 5.34
CA TYR A 252 16.56 2.58 6.11
C TYR A 252 17.02 3.17 7.45
N GLU A 253 17.94 2.50 8.15
CA GLU A 253 18.47 2.95 9.44
C GLU A 253 19.38 4.18 9.34
N ARG A 254 20.18 4.30 8.27
CA ARG A 254 21.33 5.23 8.23
C ARG A 254 21.36 6.15 7.01
N GLY A 255 20.40 6.02 6.10
CA GLY A 255 20.50 6.60 4.75
C GLY A 255 21.60 5.94 3.90
N VAL A 256 21.63 6.26 2.61
CA VAL A 256 22.57 5.65 1.65
C VAL A 256 24.02 5.92 2.04
N ALA A 257 24.38 7.17 2.33
CA ALA A 257 25.75 7.52 2.72
C ALA A 257 26.17 6.81 4.01
N GLY A 258 25.29 6.75 5.01
CA GLY A 258 25.56 6.04 6.27
C GLY A 258 25.69 4.53 6.08
N ALA A 259 24.91 3.92 5.19
CA ALA A 259 25.05 2.52 4.82
C ALA A 259 26.38 2.24 4.12
N PHE A 260 26.84 3.13 3.24
CA PHE A 260 28.11 2.97 2.52
C PHE A 260 29.32 2.99 3.45
N THR A 261 29.24 3.64 4.62
CA THR A 261 30.29 3.54 5.66
C THR A 261 30.38 2.17 6.36
N ARG A 262 29.42 1.27 6.09
CA ARG A 262 29.31 -0.05 6.75
C ARG A 262 29.57 -1.23 5.82
N ILE A 263 29.76 -0.98 4.52
CA ILE A 263 30.14 -2.01 3.55
C ILE A 263 31.66 -1.97 3.31
N SER A 264 32.19 -2.98 2.63
CA SER A 264 33.62 -3.00 2.29
C SER A 264 33.96 -1.93 1.24
N ASN A 265 35.19 -1.43 1.25
CA ASN A 265 35.68 -0.49 0.23
C ASN A 265 35.53 -1.06 -1.20
N THR A 266 35.64 -2.37 -1.37
CA THR A 266 35.43 -3.04 -2.66
C THR A 266 33.97 -2.94 -3.12
N ALA A 267 33.01 -3.18 -2.22
CA ALA A 267 31.59 -3.04 -2.53
C ALA A 267 31.21 -1.58 -2.80
N GLU A 268 31.70 -0.65 -1.99
CA GLU A 268 31.49 0.79 -2.17
C GLU A 268 32.01 1.27 -3.53
N TYR A 269 33.28 0.96 -3.85
CA TYR A 269 33.88 1.36 -5.13
C TYR A 269 33.15 0.73 -6.32
N GLY A 270 32.78 -0.54 -6.22
CA GLY A 270 31.99 -1.25 -7.24
C GLY A 270 30.62 -0.60 -7.47
N ALA A 271 29.95 -0.18 -6.39
CA ALA A 271 28.66 0.50 -6.46
C ALA A 271 28.76 1.87 -7.15
N TYR A 272 29.78 2.68 -6.85
CA TYR A 272 29.98 3.98 -7.51
C TYR A 272 30.22 3.86 -9.01
N LEU A 273 30.94 2.82 -9.45
CA LEU A 273 31.22 2.60 -10.88
C LEU A 273 30.03 1.97 -11.61
N THR A 274 29.32 1.04 -10.98
CA THR A 274 28.34 0.19 -11.66
C THR A 274 26.92 0.69 -11.53
N GLY A 275 26.55 1.29 -10.39
CA GLY A 275 25.22 1.83 -10.14
C GLY A 275 24.74 2.78 -11.25
N PRO A 276 25.50 3.84 -11.61
CA PRO A 276 25.13 4.75 -12.69
C PRO A 276 25.06 4.11 -14.09
N ARG A 277 25.69 2.95 -14.29
CA ARG A 277 25.61 2.19 -15.56
C ARG A 277 24.33 1.36 -15.64
N ILE A 278 23.86 0.83 -14.51
CA ILE A 278 22.60 0.08 -14.43
C ILE A 278 21.41 1.05 -14.40
N ILE A 279 21.52 2.15 -13.65
CA ILE A 279 20.54 3.24 -13.59
C ILE A 279 21.08 4.44 -14.39
N GLY A 280 21.23 4.22 -15.69
CA GLY A 280 21.76 5.18 -16.66
C GLY A 280 20.69 6.02 -17.35
N GLU A 281 21.07 6.73 -18.42
CA GLU A 281 20.14 7.53 -19.25
C GLU A 281 18.91 6.74 -19.74
N PRO A 282 19.02 5.48 -20.23
CA PRO A 282 17.85 4.74 -20.67
C PRO A 282 16.85 4.44 -19.54
N SER A 283 17.36 4.13 -18.34
CA SER A 283 16.50 3.89 -17.18
C SER A 283 15.79 5.16 -16.75
N ARG A 284 16.47 6.31 -16.80
CA ARG A 284 15.88 7.62 -16.48
C ARG A 284 14.81 8.02 -17.50
N ALA A 285 15.08 7.84 -18.79
CA ALA A 285 14.09 8.08 -19.84
C ALA A 285 12.84 7.20 -19.67
N ALA A 286 13.01 5.94 -19.26
CA ALA A 286 11.88 5.06 -18.95
C ALA A 286 11.07 5.57 -17.74
N MET A 287 11.75 6.10 -16.71
CA MET A 287 11.07 6.74 -15.57
C MET A 287 10.27 7.97 -16.01
N ASP A 288 10.84 8.81 -16.87
CA ASP A 288 10.12 9.98 -17.40
C ASP A 288 8.84 9.56 -18.12
N THR A 289 8.92 8.54 -19.00
CA THR A 289 7.74 8.00 -19.69
C THR A 289 6.71 7.41 -18.73
N VAL A 290 7.13 6.66 -17.70
CA VAL A 290 6.20 6.09 -16.72
C VAL A 290 5.48 7.20 -15.96
N LEU A 291 6.18 8.26 -15.57
CA LEU A 291 5.55 9.41 -14.90
C LEU A 291 4.54 10.10 -15.82
N GLU A 292 4.89 10.31 -17.09
CA GLU A 292 3.96 10.87 -18.08
C GLU A 292 2.70 10.01 -18.23
N GLU A 293 2.84 8.68 -18.35
CA GLU A 293 1.72 7.74 -18.48
C GLU A 293 0.82 7.69 -17.24
N VAL A 294 1.40 7.85 -16.04
CA VAL A 294 0.65 8.00 -14.79
C VAL A 294 -0.12 9.32 -14.81
N GLN A 295 0.54 10.44 -15.07
CA GLN A 295 -0.07 11.78 -15.01
C GLN A 295 -1.16 11.99 -16.07
N SER A 296 -1.00 11.41 -17.26
CA SER A 296 -2.00 11.46 -18.33
C SER A 296 -3.18 10.51 -18.11
N GLY A 297 -3.10 9.61 -17.13
CA GLY A 297 -4.08 8.56 -16.86
C GLY A 297 -4.04 7.40 -17.86
N ASP A 298 -3.00 7.29 -18.70
CA ASP A 298 -2.82 6.19 -19.64
C ASP A 298 -2.75 4.84 -18.91
N PHE A 299 -2.01 4.80 -17.80
CA PHE A 299 -1.94 3.63 -16.94
C PHE A 299 -3.34 3.21 -16.44
N VAL A 300 -4.11 4.16 -15.91
CA VAL A 300 -5.45 3.90 -15.34
C VAL A 300 -6.42 3.41 -16.42
N ARG A 301 -6.36 3.97 -17.64
CA ARG A 301 -7.19 3.48 -18.76
C ARG A 301 -6.86 2.02 -19.12
N ARG A 302 -5.58 1.63 -19.11
CA ARG A 302 -5.18 0.23 -19.34
C ARG A 302 -5.64 -0.68 -18.20
N LEU A 303 -5.47 -0.26 -16.95
CA LEU A 303 -5.91 -0.99 -15.76
C LEU A 303 -7.42 -1.28 -15.82
N MET A 304 -8.23 -0.24 -16.09
CA MET A 304 -9.68 -0.38 -16.17
C MET A 304 -10.10 -1.25 -17.36
N ALA A 305 -9.43 -1.14 -18.52
CA ALA A 305 -9.71 -2.01 -19.66
C ALA A 305 -9.43 -3.49 -19.36
N ASP A 306 -8.35 -3.81 -18.63
CA ASP A 306 -8.09 -5.17 -18.18
C ASP A 306 -9.14 -5.63 -17.15
N TYR A 307 -9.48 -4.78 -16.18
CA TYR A 307 -10.52 -5.09 -15.19
C TYR A 307 -11.88 -5.38 -15.82
N ASP A 308 -12.33 -4.55 -16.77
CA ASP A 308 -13.60 -4.72 -17.49
C ASP A 308 -13.62 -6.02 -18.31
N ALA A 309 -12.45 -6.52 -18.73
CA ALA A 309 -12.29 -7.80 -19.41
C ALA A 309 -12.16 -9.02 -18.46
N GLY A 310 -12.25 -8.83 -17.14
CA GLY A 310 -12.07 -9.88 -16.12
C GLY A 310 -10.61 -10.11 -15.71
N SER A 311 -9.76 -9.10 -15.89
CA SER A 311 -8.33 -9.06 -15.54
C SER A 311 -7.42 -10.13 -16.17
N PRO A 312 -7.57 -10.49 -17.46
CA PRO A 312 -6.75 -11.53 -18.08
C PRO A 312 -5.25 -11.22 -18.10
N ASP A 313 -4.84 -9.97 -18.33
CA ASP A 313 -3.41 -9.59 -18.34
C ASP A 313 -2.81 -9.72 -16.93
N LEU A 314 -3.48 -9.16 -15.93
CA LEU A 314 -3.03 -9.27 -14.53
C LEU A 314 -2.92 -10.73 -14.06
N LEU A 315 -3.92 -11.56 -14.38
CA LEU A 315 -3.89 -12.99 -14.01
C LEU A 315 -2.79 -13.75 -14.75
N ALA A 316 -2.55 -13.46 -16.03
CA ALA A 316 -1.45 -14.05 -16.79
C ALA A 316 -0.08 -13.67 -16.22
N ARG A 317 0.12 -12.39 -15.87
CA ARG A 317 1.36 -11.89 -15.25
C ARG A 317 1.61 -12.53 -13.89
N ARG A 318 0.58 -12.68 -13.05
CA ARG A 318 0.69 -13.39 -11.76
C ARG A 318 1.15 -14.84 -11.95
N LYS A 319 0.57 -15.55 -12.94
CA LYS A 319 0.97 -16.92 -13.27
C LYS A 319 2.43 -17.00 -13.75
N ALA A 320 2.85 -16.05 -14.60
CA ALA A 320 4.22 -15.99 -15.09
C ALA A 320 5.23 -15.69 -13.97
N LEU A 321 4.89 -14.75 -13.06
CA LEU A 321 5.72 -14.41 -11.90
C LEU A 321 5.93 -15.61 -10.98
N ALA A 322 4.85 -16.33 -10.65
CA ALA A 322 4.93 -17.54 -9.81
C ALA A 322 5.73 -18.69 -10.45
N GLY A 323 5.94 -18.66 -11.77
CA GLY A 323 6.71 -19.65 -12.51
C GLY A 323 8.19 -19.31 -12.67
N ARG A 324 8.69 -18.19 -12.13
CA ARG A 324 10.11 -17.81 -12.26
C ARG A 324 11.00 -18.77 -11.47
N THR A 325 12.19 -19.04 -12.03
CA THR A 325 13.19 -19.92 -11.41
C THR A 325 13.57 -19.49 -9.99
N ILE A 326 13.65 -18.17 -9.75
CA ILE A 326 14.01 -17.62 -8.44
C ILE A 326 13.02 -18.03 -7.33
N GLU A 327 11.74 -18.21 -7.66
CA GLU A 327 10.70 -18.66 -6.72
C GLU A 327 10.92 -20.12 -6.29
N ALA A 328 11.27 -21.00 -7.24
CA ALA A 328 11.56 -22.40 -6.95
C ALA A 328 12.79 -22.55 -6.05
N VAL A 329 13.84 -21.75 -6.31
CA VAL A 329 15.05 -21.72 -5.47
C VAL A 329 14.74 -21.18 -4.08
N GLY A 330 13.97 -20.10 -3.97
CA GLY A 330 13.54 -19.55 -2.69
C GLY A 330 12.71 -20.55 -1.87
N ALA A 331 11.81 -21.30 -2.51
CA ALA A 331 11.03 -22.35 -1.86
C ALA A 331 11.92 -23.50 -1.35
N HIS A 332 12.94 -23.90 -2.12
CA HIS A 332 13.93 -24.88 -1.69
C HIS A 332 14.70 -24.40 -0.46
N LEU A 333 15.22 -23.17 -0.50
CA LEU A 333 16.00 -22.59 0.60
C LEU A 333 15.18 -22.41 1.87
N LYS A 334 13.91 -22.02 1.75
CA LYS A 334 13.00 -21.93 2.91
C LYS A 334 12.73 -23.29 3.56
N ALA A 335 12.79 -24.39 2.80
CA ALA A 335 12.57 -25.73 3.33
C ALA A 335 13.77 -26.27 4.13
N VAL A 336 14.97 -25.70 3.96
CA VAL A 336 16.17 -26.09 4.71
C VAL A 336 16.41 -25.23 5.96
N GLU A 337 15.68 -24.12 6.12
CA GLU A 337 15.74 -23.31 7.34
C GLU A 337 15.15 -24.08 8.54
N PRO A 338 15.81 -24.05 9.72
CA PRO A 338 15.24 -24.63 10.93
C PRO A 338 13.97 -23.88 11.34
N PRO A 339 12.95 -24.57 11.88
CA PRO A 339 11.70 -23.93 12.27
C PRO A 339 11.95 -22.86 13.34
N THR A 340 11.60 -21.61 13.04
CA THR A 340 11.63 -20.52 14.02
C THR A 340 10.48 -20.67 15.04
N PRO A 341 10.60 -20.14 16.27
CA PRO A 341 9.51 -20.18 17.25
C PRO A 341 8.18 -19.63 16.72
N ALA A 342 8.23 -18.63 15.82
CA ALA A 342 7.06 -18.04 15.16
C ALA A 342 6.38 -18.97 14.12
N SER A 343 7.10 -19.95 13.56
CA SER A 343 6.55 -20.91 12.60
C SER A 343 5.65 -21.98 13.22
N ARG A 344 5.69 -22.17 14.56
CA ARG A 344 4.85 -23.14 15.27
C ARG A 344 3.37 -22.75 15.28
N THR A 345 3.05 -21.47 15.17
CA THR A 345 1.65 -20.99 15.19
C THR A 345 0.94 -21.16 13.85
N GLN A 346 1.67 -21.26 12.72
CA GLN A 346 1.09 -21.41 11.38
C GLN A 346 0.92 -22.88 10.93
N CYS A 347 1.51 -23.85 11.64
CA CYS A 347 1.43 -25.26 11.24
C CYS A 347 0.07 -25.91 11.63
N SER A 348 -0.73 -25.26 12.48
CA SER A 348 -2.05 -25.75 12.89
C SER A 348 -3.17 -25.50 11.86
N THR A 349 -2.94 -24.69 10.81
CA THR A 349 -4.00 -24.25 9.89
C THR A 349 -3.84 -24.72 8.44
N ARG A 350 -2.82 -25.54 8.12
CA ARG A 350 -2.57 -26.05 6.75
C ARG A 350 -3.03 -27.49 6.50
N LEU A 351 -4.19 -27.86 7.03
CA LEU A 351 -4.85 -29.12 6.66
C LEU A 351 -6.33 -28.87 6.33
N SER A 352 -6.60 -28.21 5.20
CA SER A 352 -7.82 -28.44 4.40
C SER A 352 -7.96 -27.43 3.25
N HIS A 353 -7.11 -27.46 2.22
CA HIS A 353 -7.46 -26.87 0.91
C HIS A 353 -6.96 -27.79 -0.20
N THR A 354 -7.85 -28.68 -0.63
CA THR A 354 -7.82 -29.32 -1.94
C THR A 354 -8.48 -28.38 -2.97
N PRO A 355 -7.97 -28.26 -4.19
CA PRO A 355 -8.52 -27.36 -5.20
C PRO A 355 -9.68 -28.03 -5.96
N THR A 356 -10.83 -27.37 -5.95
CA THR A 356 -11.84 -27.38 -7.04
C THR A 356 -12.50 -26.02 -7.10
#